data_AF-A0A091SIH8-F1
#
_entry.id   AF-A0A091SIH8-F1
#
_cell.length_a   1.000
_cell.length_b   1.000
_cell.length_c   1.000
_cell.angle_alpha   90.00
_cell.angle_beta   90.00
_cell.angle_gamma   90.00
#
_symmetry.space_group_name_H-M   'P 1'
#
loop_
_entity.id
_entity.type
_entity.pdbx_description
1 polymer ?
#
loop_
_entity_poly.entity_id
_entity_poly.type
_entity_poly.pdbx_seq_one_letter_code
_entity_poly.pdbx_strand_id
1 'polypeptide(L)'
;VIDIGSGKGYLSSFLSMQYNLKVYGIDSSNTNTDGAHERNRKLKKHWRAYQSRGRANLKSQRLEKANDRPVESEIKCKAINEKPLNNGSGLQSRDQVTIQDSVPASGFTEMATSETSKHTEVDLVAQTQSHESKLSEEVLNILNVLPADAVEAFSSSQCNCGELCEEEKAQRKMASLKAKASKSSESNLYFPLTSCITAETELSDIITDLEDCMMVGLHTCGDLAANTLRIFTAKPEIKAVCSVGCCYHLLSEQFENQEDCPEEAWGFPMCQYLKDKGWCCGRNARMSACLALERVAVGQMLPTESLFYRAVLQVIIEEIYGVTKSDRHVGKTFSKSSSFIDYVRKSLKKLELDDSKLPDSCIMDYYEKYKHRMNELEAFNMLKVVLAPCIEVLILLDRLCYLKEQDNIAWSGLVKLFDPVKSPRCYAVIALKKQPC
;
A
#
# COMPACT_ATOMS: atom_id res chain seq x y z
N VAL A 1 -4.87 -1.64 -15.04
CA VAL A 1 -4.21 -1.17 -13.79
C VAL A 1 -3.04 -2.08 -13.50
N ILE A 2 -1.90 -1.50 -13.10
CA ILE A 2 -0.73 -2.23 -12.64
C ILE A 2 -0.55 -1.91 -11.16
N ASP A 3 -0.72 -2.92 -10.30
CA ASP A 3 -0.57 -2.86 -8.84
C ASP A 3 0.85 -3.29 -8.48
N ILE A 4 1.72 -2.33 -8.14
CA ILE A 4 3.15 -2.53 -7.87
C ILE A 4 3.36 -2.73 -6.37
N GLY A 5 4.11 -3.78 -6.02
CA GLY A 5 4.22 -4.21 -4.63
C GLY A 5 2.88 -4.78 -4.14
N SER A 6 2.19 -5.52 -5.02
CA SER A 6 0.83 -6.01 -4.78
C SER A 6 0.72 -6.96 -3.59
N GLY A 7 1.85 -7.50 -3.10
CA GLY A 7 1.91 -8.46 -2.02
C GLY A 7 1.07 -9.67 -2.34
N LYS A 8 0.15 -10.02 -1.44
CA LYS A 8 -0.78 -11.13 -1.67
C LYS A 8 -1.87 -10.77 -2.69
N GLY A 9 -1.99 -9.54 -3.19
CA GLY A 9 -2.98 -9.13 -4.19
C GLY A 9 -4.36 -8.75 -3.64
N TYR A 10 -4.45 -8.14 -2.45
CA TYR A 10 -5.72 -7.68 -1.88
C TYR A 10 -6.35 -6.57 -2.73
N LEU A 11 -5.58 -5.50 -2.99
CA LEU A 11 -6.03 -4.40 -3.84
C LEU A 11 -6.35 -4.89 -5.25
N SER A 12 -5.45 -5.67 -5.86
CA SER A 12 -5.68 -6.27 -7.18
C SER A 12 -7.01 -7.02 -7.26
N SER A 13 -7.34 -7.84 -6.27
CA SER A 13 -8.61 -8.57 -6.24
C SER A 13 -9.82 -7.64 -6.07
N PHE A 14 -9.71 -6.62 -5.22
CA PHE A 14 -10.77 -5.64 -5.01
C PHE A 14 -11.06 -4.83 -6.28
N LEU A 15 -10.02 -4.28 -6.91
CA LEU A 15 -10.16 -3.49 -8.14
C LEU A 15 -10.74 -4.29 -9.29
N SER A 16 -10.30 -5.53 -9.45
CA SER A 16 -10.86 -6.44 -10.46
C SER A 16 -12.32 -6.77 -10.19
N MET A 17 -12.68 -7.19 -8.96
CA MET A 17 -14.04 -7.67 -8.69
C MET A 17 -15.06 -6.55 -8.58
N GLN A 18 -14.70 -5.44 -7.93
CA GLN A 18 -15.61 -4.33 -7.68
C GLN A 18 -15.83 -3.44 -8.90
N TYR A 19 -14.75 -3.18 -9.66
CA TYR A 19 -14.78 -2.23 -10.77
C TYR A 19 -14.58 -2.89 -12.14
N ASN A 20 -14.51 -4.24 -12.19
CA ASN A 20 -14.30 -4.99 -13.42
C ASN A 20 -13.06 -4.54 -14.21
N LEU A 21 -12.02 -4.11 -13.50
CA LEU A 21 -10.78 -3.63 -14.09
C LEU A 21 -9.84 -4.81 -14.41
N LYS A 22 -9.12 -4.71 -15.54
CA LYS A 22 -7.99 -5.60 -15.82
C LYS A 22 -6.81 -5.18 -14.93
N VAL A 23 -6.44 -6.03 -13.98
CA VAL A 23 -5.38 -5.73 -13.00
C VAL A 23 -4.23 -6.73 -13.08
N TYR A 24 -3.02 -6.21 -13.21
CA TYR A 24 -1.78 -6.96 -13.07
C TYR A 24 -1.17 -6.62 -11.72
N GLY A 25 -1.03 -7.60 -10.83
CA GLY A 25 -0.38 -7.43 -9.53
C GLY A 25 1.05 -7.93 -9.60
N ILE A 26 2.02 -7.04 -9.45
CA ILE A 26 3.44 -7.38 -9.51
C ILE A 26 4.03 -7.33 -8.09
N ASP A 27 4.71 -8.40 -7.69
CA ASP A 27 5.49 -8.46 -6.44
C ASP A 27 6.84 -9.15 -6.69
N SER A 28 7.87 -8.75 -5.95
CA SER A 28 9.20 -9.35 -6.10
C SER A 28 9.31 -10.70 -5.37
N SER A 29 8.44 -10.96 -4.38
CA SER A 29 8.47 -12.20 -3.60
C SER A 29 7.59 -13.27 -4.21
N ASN A 30 8.18 -14.41 -4.57
CA ASN A 30 7.42 -15.55 -5.07
C ASN A 30 6.37 -16.04 -4.05
N THR A 31 6.68 -15.99 -2.75
CA THR A 31 5.75 -16.37 -1.68
C THR A 31 4.49 -15.50 -1.67
N ASN A 32 4.65 -14.19 -1.90
CA ASN A 32 3.51 -13.27 -2.00
C ASN A 32 2.67 -13.56 -3.24
N THR A 33 3.32 -13.76 -4.39
CA THR A 33 2.65 -14.09 -5.65
C THR A 33 1.92 -15.43 -5.59
N ASP A 34 2.50 -16.46 -4.97
CA ASP A 34 1.84 -17.75 -4.74
C ASP A 34 0.59 -17.57 -3.86
N GLY A 35 0.70 -16.76 -2.80
CA GLY A 35 -0.44 -16.38 -1.96
C GLY A 35 -1.53 -15.62 -2.74
N ALA A 36 -1.14 -14.82 -3.73
CA ALA A 36 -2.05 -14.12 -4.62
C ALA A 36 -2.76 -15.09 -5.58
N HIS A 37 -2.05 -16.04 -6.18
CA HIS A 37 -2.66 -17.09 -6.99
C HIS A 37 -3.68 -17.91 -6.17
N GLU A 38 -3.34 -18.25 -4.92
CA GLU A 38 -4.25 -18.97 -4.03
C GLU A 38 -5.50 -18.16 -3.71
N ARG A 39 -5.36 -16.87 -3.41
CA ARG A 39 -6.52 -15.98 -3.23
C ARG A 39 -7.40 -15.95 -4.48
N ASN A 40 -6.80 -15.76 -5.65
CA ASN A 40 -7.52 -15.73 -6.92
C ASN A 40 -8.33 -17.01 -7.13
N ARG A 41 -7.74 -18.20 -6.83
CA ARG A 41 -8.44 -19.49 -6.86
C ARG A 41 -9.63 -19.54 -5.91
N LYS A 42 -9.44 -19.14 -4.65
CA LYS A 42 -10.50 -19.13 -3.63
C LYS A 42 -11.64 -18.19 -4.03
N LEU A 43 -11.33 -16.95 -4.42
CA LEU A 43 -12.31 -15.96 -4.85
C LEU A 43 -13.12 -16.43 -6.05
N LYS A 44 -12.48 -17.02 -7.07
CA LYS A 44 -13.20 -17.62 -8.20
C LYS A 44 -14.19 -18.69 -7.77
N LYS A 45 -13.77 -19.60 -6.88
CA LYS A 45 -14.64 -20.67 -6.38
C LYS A 45 -15.87 -20.11 -5.66
N HIS A 46 -15.68 -19.13 -4.78
CA HIS A 46 -16.76 -18.46 -4.07
C HIS A 46 -17.66 -17.67 -5.02
N TRP A 47 -17.08 -16.95 -5.98
CA TRP A 47 -17.82 -16.18 -6.98
C TRP A 47 -18.70 -17.07 -7.85
N ARG A 48 -18.19 -18.22 -8.33
CA ARG A 48 -18.98 -19.19 -9.09
C ARG A 48 -20.11 -19.81 -8.25
N ALA A 49 -19.83 -20.14 -6.99
CA ALA A 49 -20.84 -20.67 -6.07
C ALA A 49 -21.95 -19.64 -5.76
N TYR A 50 -21.60 -18.37 -5.70
CA TYR A 50 -22.57 -17.30 -5.55
C TYR A 50 -23.43 -17.13 -6.81
N GLN A 51 -22.80 -17.06 -7.99
CA GLN A 51 -23.52 -16.95 -9.27
C GLN A 51 -24.46 -18.13 -9.51
N SER A 52 -24.08 -19.35 -9.13
CA SER A 52 -24.95 -20.53 -9.27
C SER A 52 -26.15 -20.48 -8.32
N ARG A 53 -25.98 -19.98 -7.08
CA ARG A 53 -27.06 -19.76 -6.12
C ARG A 53 -28.01 -18.63 -6.54
N GLY A 54 -27.48 -17.52 -7.05
CA GLY A 54 -28.29 -16.43 -7.60
C GLY A 54 -29.12 -16.86 -8.81
N ARG A 55 -28.54 -17.67 -9.72
CA ARG A 55 -29.25 -18.25 -10.86
C ARG A 55 -30.28 -19.32 -10.45
N ALA A 56 -30.01 -20.09 -9.40
CA ALA A 56 -30.98 -21.04 -8.85
C ALA A 56 -32.19 -20.31 -8.25
N ASN A 57 -31.96 -19.25 -7.47
CA ASN A 57 -33.03 -18.43 -6.90
C ASN A 57 -33.88 -17.73 -7.98
N LEU A 58 -33.28 -17.26 -9.08
CA LEU A 58 -34.03 -16.69 -10.22
C LEU A 58 -34.86 -17.73 -10.97
N LYS A 59 -34.39 -18.99 -11.05
CA LYS A 59 -35.15 -20.10 -11.64
C LYS A 59 -36.31 -20.53 -10.75
N SER A 60 -36.13 -20.54 -9.43
CA SER A 60 -37.21 -20.79 -8.46
C SER A 60 -38.30 -19.73 -8.54
N GLN A 61 -37.93 -18.44 -8.63
CA GLN A 61 -38.89 -17.34 -8.82
C GLN A 61 -39.61 -17.36 -10.18
N ARG A 62 -38.98 -17.87 -11.25
CA ARG A 62 -39.66 -18.08 -12.54
C ARG A 62 -40.57 -19.29 -12.54
N LEU A 63 -40.29 -20.32 -11.74
CA LEU A 63 -41.21 -21.46 -11.56
C LEU A 63 -42.44 -21.07 -10.73
N GLU A 64 -42.27 -20.23 -9.71
CA GLU A 64 -43.41 -19.74 -8.91
C GLU A 64 -44.32 -18.81 -9.74
N LYS A 65 -43.76 -17.94 -10.59
CA LYS A 65 -44.56 -17.10 -11.51
C LYS A 65 -45.18 -17.86 -12.70
N ALA A 66 -44.80 -19.11 -12.94
CA ALA A 66 -45.41 -19.95 -13.98
C ALA A 66 -46.66 -20.72 -13.50
N ASN A 67 -46.94 -20.70 -12.19
CA ASN A 67 -48.10 -21.38 -11.59
C ASN A 67 -49.32 -20.48 -11.36
N ASP A 68 -49.20 -19.16 -11.58
CA ASP A 68 -50.36 -18.25 -11.60
C ASP A 68 -50.77 -17.95 -13.04
N ARG A 69 -51.75 -18.72 -13.55
CA ARG A 69 -52.49 -18.36 -14.75
C ARG A 69 -53.47 -17.22 -14.42
N PRO A 70 -53.47 -16.09 -15.15
CA PRO A 70 -54.63 -15.23 -15.19
C PRO A 70 -55.65 -15.84 -16.17
N VAL A 71 -56.90 -15.90 -15.72
CA VAL A 71 -58.08 -16.23 -16.52
C VAL A 71 -58.27 -15.18 -17.61
N GLU A 72 -58.50 -15.61 -18.85
CA GLU A 72 -58.78 -14.75 -20.01
C GLU A 72 -60.14 -14.04 -19.87
N SER A 73 -60.18 -12.75 -20.19
CA SER A 73 -61.38 -12.07 -20.70
C SER A 73 -60.99 -11.25 -21.92
N GLU A 74 -61.53 -11.62 -23.07
CA GLU A 74 -61.34 -11.00 -24.38
C GLU A 74 -61.81 -9.53 -24.42
N ILE A 75 -61.16 -8.68 -25.24
CA ILE A 75 -61.73 -8.12 -26.50
C ILE A 75 -60.84 -6.99 -27.09
N LYS A 76 -60.45 -7.23 -28.35
CA LYS A 76 -60.10 -6.34 -29.48
C LYS A 76 -58.87 -5.41 -29.49
N CYS A 77 -57.95 -5.80 -30.37
CA CYS A 77 -57.00 -4.96 -31.09
C CYS A 77 -57.67 -3.87 -31.95
N LYS A 78 -56.99 -2.72 -32.08
CA LYS A 78 -56.92 -1.93 -33.32
C LYS A 78 -55.47 -1.55 -33.59
N ALA A 79 -55.05 -1.82 -34.81
CA ALA A 79 -53.71 -1.65 -35.35
C ALA A 79 -53.45 -0.23 -35.89
N ILE A 80 -52.17 0.09 -36.16
CA ILE A 80 -51.59 0.55 -37.44
C ILE A 80 -50.48 1.62 -37.28
N ASN A 81 -49.30 1.23 -37.79
CA ASN A 81 -48.21 1.92 -38.52
C ASN A 81 -47.39 3.13 -38.02
N GLU A 82 -46.08 2.88 -38.06
CA GLU A 82 -44.98 3.60 -38.76
C GLU A 82 -44.93 5.15 -38.81
N LYS A 83 -43.88 5.76 -38.21
CA LYS A 83 -42.64 6.24 -38.88
C LYS A 83 -41.82 7.15 -37.93
N PRO A 84 -40.49 7.27 -38.14
CA PRO A 84 -39.61 8.15 -37.38
C PRO A 84 -39.57 9.56 -37.99
N LEU A 85 -39.37 10.60 -37.17
CA LEU A 85 -38.94 11.90 -37.69
C LEU A 85 -37.99 12.63 -36.74
N ASN A 86 -36.84 12.92 -37.32
CA ASN A 86 -35.87 13.94 -36.97
C ASN A 86 -36.50 15.34 -37.16
N ASN A 87 -36.10 16.33 -36.37
CA ASN A 87 -35.73 17.67 -36.88
C ASN A 87 -35.28 18.59 -35.73
N GLY A 88 -34.15 19.23 -35.94
CA GLY A 88 -33.63 20.30 -35.11
C GLY A 88 -34.15 21.68 -35.51
N SER A 89 -33.91 22.63 -34.60
CA SER A 89 -33.67 24.07 -34.79
C SER A 89 -33.18 24.54 -33.41
N GLY A 90 -32.08 25.25 -33.19
CA GLY A 90 -31.43 26.30 -33.97
C GLY A 90 -31.87 27.65 -33.40
N LEU A 91 -31.08 28.27 -32.51
CA LEU A 91 -30.80 29.71 -32.51
C LEU A 91 -29.69 30.08 -31.50
N GLN A 92 -28.88 31.07 -31.90
CA GLN A 92 -27.63 31.57 -31.32
C GLN A 92 -27.84 32.69 -30.27
N SER A 93 -26.69 33.11 -29.69
CA SER A 93 -26.32 34.44 -29.16
C SER A 93 -26.67 34.73 -27.69
N ARG A 94 -25.93 35.52 -26.91
CA ARG A 94 -24.55 36.06 -26.82
C ARG A 94 -24.54 36.85 -25.48
N ASP A 95 -23.36 37.24 -25.00
CA ASP A 95 -23.05 38.23 -23.93
C ASP A 95 -22.70 37.63 -22.56
N GLN A 96 -21.45 37.59 -22.06
CA GLN A 96 -20.33 38.54 -21.86
C GLN A 96 -20.40 39.30 -20.50
N VAL A 97 -19.21 39.42 -19.85
CA VAL A 97 -18.78 40.30 -18.74
C VAL A 97 -19.33 39.97 -17.31
N THR A 98 -18.63 40.03 -16.16
CA THR A 98 -17.42 40.75 -15.71
C THR A 98 -16.82 40.12 -14.43
N ILE A 99 -15.53 40.37 -14.24
CA ILE A 99 -14.59 40.14 -13.12
C ILE A 99 -15.01 40.84 -11.80
N GLN A 100 -14.70 40.22 -10.64
CA GLN A 100 -14.00 40.80 -9.45
C GLN A 100 -14.02 39.77 -8.29
N ASP A 101 -12.89 39.18 -7.89
CA ASP A 101 -11.92 39.68 -6.90
C ASP A 101 -12.53 40.12 -5.56
N SER A 102 -12.33 39.33 -4.51
CA SER A 102 -11.77 39.80 -3.22
C SER A 102 -11.73 38.69 -2.16
N VAL A 103 -10.51 38.37 -1.73
CA VAL A 103 -10.19 37.86 -0.39
C VAL A 103 -10.18 39.07 0.56
N PRO A 104 -10.54 38.90 1.84
CA PRO A 104 -9.49 39.10 2.84
C PRO A 104 -9.46 38.03 3.93
N ALA A 105 -8.24 37.82 4.40
CA ALA A 105 -7.86 36.97 5.51
C ALA A 105 -8.19 37.58 6.89
N SER A 106 -7.95 36.75 7.90
CA SER A 106 -7.59 37.05 9.31
C SER A 106 -8.69 37.12 10.36
N GLY A 107 -8.41 36.48 11.50
CA GLY A 107 -9.06 36.77 12.79
C GLY A 107 -9.27 35.55 13.67
N PHE A 108 -8.24 35.10 14.37
CA PHE A 108 -8.35 34.24 15.55
C PHE A 108 -9.14 34.98 16.66
N THR A 109 -10.12 34.34 17.29
CA THR A 109 -10.40 34.55 18.73
C THR A 109 -11.07 33.30 19.32
N GLU A 110 -10.64 32.98 20.52
CA GLU A 110 -10.88 31.78 21.32
C GLU A 110 -12.08 31.97 22.27
N MET A 111 -12.63 30.85 22.75
CA MET A 111 -13.13 30.61 24.13
C MET A 111 -14.65 30.43 24.40
N ALA A 112 -14.93 29.17 24.81
CA ALA A 112 -15.78 28.67 25.92
C ALA A 112 -17.34 28.64 25.88
N THR A 113 -17.85 27.40 26.07
CA THR A 113 -18.98 26.92 26.93
C THR A 113 -20.36 27.60 26.81
N SER A 114 -21.54 26.97 26.79
CA SER A 114 -22.04 25.64 27.18
C SER A 114 -23.58 25.61 26.88
N GLU A 115 -24.12 24.42 26.58
CA GLU A 115 -25.49 23.90 26.88
C GLU A 115 -26.73 24.83 26.67
N THR A 116 -27.75 24.51 25.86
CA THR A 116 -28.70 23.39 25.98
C THR A 116 -29.79 23.48 24.87
N SER A 117 -30.37 22.32 24.53
CA SER A 117 -31.82 22.11 24.25
C SER A 117 -32.45 22.49 22.87
N LYS A 118 -32.85 21.39 22.18
CA LYS A 118 -34.10 21.13 21.42
C LYS A 118 -34.14 21.29 19.88
N HIS A 119 -34.57 20.18 19.27
CA HIS A 119 -35.20 19.97 17.95
C HIS A 119 -36.01 21.19 17.46
N THR A 120 -36.06 21.53 16.17
CA THR A 120 -36.83 20.82 15.11
C THR A 120 -36.58 21.47 13.71
N GLU A 121 -36.56 20.63 12.65
CA GLU A 121 -36.80 20.91 11.20
C GLU A 121 -35.81 21.84 10.42
N VAL A 122 -35.37 21.55 9.20
CA VAL A 122 -36.15 21.29 7.96
C VAL A 122 -35.35 20.44 6.96
N ASP A 123 -36.03 19.43 6.40
CA ASP A 123 -35.72 18.66 5.20
C ASP A 123 -35.48 19.53 3.96
N LEU A 124 -34.33 19.44 3.30
CA LEU A 124 -34.16 19.76 1.87
C LEU A 124 -32.89 19.11 1.30
N VAL A 125 -32.83 17.76 1.24
CA VAL A 125 -32.00 17.06 0.24
C VAL A 125 -32.74 15.83 -0.23
N ALA A 126 -33.59 16.01 -1.26
CA ALA A 126 -34.11 14.92 -2.04
C ALA A 126 -33.61 15.05 -3.48
N GLN A 127 -33.13 13.92 -4.00
CA GLN A 127 -32.95 13.56 -5.41
C GLN A 127 -31.59 13.84 -6.06
N THR A 128 -30.65 12.94 -5.78
CA THR A 128 -30.00 12.21 -6.89
C THR A 128 -30.09 10.72 -6.59
N GLN A 129 -30.83 10.01 -7.44
CA GLN A 129 -31.28 8.64 -7.23
C GLN A 129 -30.11 7.64 -7.22
N SER A 130 -30.10 6.87 -6.14
CA SER A 130 -29.33 5.66 -5.92
C SER A 130 -29.64 4.58 -6.97
N HIS A 131 -28.62 4.16 -7.71
CA HIS A 131 -28.65 2.87 -8.40
C HIS A 131 -27.35 2.04 -8.21
N GLU A 132 -26.44 2.46 -7.31
CA GLU A 132 -25.10 1.87 -7.10
C GLU A 132 -24.96 0.96 -5.86
N SER A 133 -26.00 0.76 -5.05
CA SER A 133 -25.84 0.23 -3.69
C SER A 133 -26.00 -1.28 -3.50
N LYS A 134 -26.50 -2.05 -4.47
CA LYS A 134 -26.72 -3.51 -4.27
C LYS A 134 -25.54 -4.39 -4.66
N LEU A 135 -24.82 -4.06 -5.73
CA LEU A 135 -23.67 -4.87 -6.18
C LEU A 135 -22.41 -4.61 -5.34
N SER A 136 -22.26 -3.40 -4.79
CA SER A 136 -21.10 -2.98 -4.00
C SER A 136 -21.03 -3.65 -2.64
N GLU A 137 -22.15 -3.73 -1.92
CA GLU A 137 -22.22 -4.35 -0.60
C GLU A 137 -22.01 -5.87 -0.65
N GLU A 138 -22.49 -6.53 -1.72
CA GLU A 138 -22.33 -7.96 -1.94
C GLU A 138 -20.89 -8.35 -2.32
N VAL A 139 -20.23 -7.57 -3.18
CA VAL A 139 -18.81 -7.78 -3.52
C VAL A 139 -17.92 -7.53 -2.29
N LEU A 140 -18.20 -6.49 -1.50
CA LEU A 140 -17.52 -6.25 -0.23
C LEU A 140 -17.65 -7.45 0.72
N ASN A 141 -18.84 -8.02 0.84
CA ASN A 141 -19.05 -9.23 1.64
C ASN A 141 -18.24 -10.42 1.14
N ILE A 142 -18.13 -10.63 -0.18
CA ILE A 142 -17.33 -11.72 -0.77
C ILE A 142 -15.83 -11.51 -0.56
N LEU A 143 -15.35 -10.27 -0.62
CA LEU A 143 -13.95 -9.94 -0.37
C LEU A 143 -13.59 -10.07 1.11
N ASN A 144 -14.55 -9.81 2.01
CA ASN A 144 -14.39 -10.00 3.46
C ASN A 144 -14.41 -11.48 3.90
N VAL A 145 -14.86 -12.42 3.05
CA VAL A 145 -14.90 -13.88 3.35
C VAL A 145 -13.50 -14.51 3.42
N LEU A 146 -12.45 -13.83 2.95
CA LEU A 146 -11.06 -14.28 3.10
C LEU A 146 -10.32 -13.34 4.07
N PRO A 147 -10.43 -13.57 5.39
CA PRO A 147 -9.66 -12.78 6.36
C PRO A 147 -8.16 -12.85 6.05
N ALA A 148 -7.42 -11.84 6.50
CA ALA A 148 -5.99 -11.70 6.23
C ALA A 148 -5.15 -12.92 6.65
N ASP A 149 -5.73 -13.75 7.51
CA ASP A 149 -5.12 -14.87 8.24
C ASP A 149 -5.47 -16.25 7.65
N ALA A 150 -6.26 -16.33 6.56
CA ALA A 150 -6.70 -17.60 5.95
C ALA A 150 -5.63 -18.32 5.09
N VAL A 151 -4.35 -18.16 5.45
CA VAL A 151 -3.22 -18.91 4.89
C VAL A 151 -2.53 -19.61 6.05
N GLU A 152 -2.85 -20.89 6.24
CA GLU A 152 -2.09 -21.76 7.13
C GLU A 152 -0.60 -21.69 6.76
N ALA A 153 0.23 -21.39 7.76
CA ALA A 153 1.67 -21.54 7.65
C ALA A 153 1.97 -23.04 7.64
N PHE A 154 2.16 -23.63 6.46
CA PHE A 154 2.75 -24.96 6.39
C PHE A 154 4.23 -24.87 6.74
N SER A 155 4.60 -25.66 7.74
CA SER A 155 5.98 -25.92 8.15
C SER A 155 6.80 -26.39 6.96
N SER A 156 7.97 -25.78 6.80
CA SER A 156 8.96 -26.16 5.80
C SER A 156 9.50 -27.56 6.10
N SER A 157 9.06 -28.56 5.36
CA SER A 157 9.83 -29.81 5.22
C SER A 157 11.01 -29.53 4.29
N GLN A 158 12.23 -29.65 4.81
CA GLN A 158 13.48 -29.55 4.06
C GLN A 158 13.43 -30.46 2.82
N CYS A 159 13.70 -29.88 1.65
CA CYS A 159 14.06 -30.64 0.47
C CYS A 159 15.39 -30.08 -0.05
N ASN A 160 16.47 -30.85 0.13
CA ASN A 160 17.79 -30.54 -0.40
C ASN A 160 17.74 -30.56 -1.94
N CYS A 161 18.16 -29.49 -2.59
CA CYS A 161 18.39 -29.47 -4.04
C CYS A 161 19.80 -28.92 -4.30
N GLY A 162 20.64 -29.76 -4.90
CA GLY A 162 22.04 -29.46 -5.20
C GLY A 162 22.20 -28.35 -6.24
N GLU A 163 23.37 -27.73 -6.20
CA GLU A 163 23.78 -26.62 -7.06
C GLU A 163 23.84 -27.01 -8.54
N LEU A 164 23.14 -26.24 -9.38
CA LEU A 164 23.33 -26.18 -10.84
C LEU A 164 23.23 -24.72 -11.31
N CYS A 165 24.00 -24.42 -12.36
CA CYS A 165 24.29 -23.10 -12.91
C CYS A 165 23.05 -22.28 -13.34
N GLU A 166 23.13 -20.95 -13.17
CA GLU A 166 22.04 -19.98 -13.27
C GLU A 166 21.38 -19.87 -14.66
N GLU A 167 22.10 -20.19 -15.74
CA GLU A 167 21.57 -20.10 -17.11
C GLU A 167 20.56 -21.22 -17.43
N GLU A 168 20.73 -22.43 -16.88
CA GLU A 168 19.77 -23.53 -17.06
C GLU A 168 18.48 -23.31 -16.27
N LYS A 169 18.53 -22.58 -15.14
CA LYS A 169 17.34 -22.20 -14.36
C LYS A 169 16.47 -21.22 -15.14
N ALA A 170 17.06 -20.24 -15.84
CA ALA A 170 16.33 -19.24 -16.62
C ALA A 170 15.59 -19.88 -17.81
N GLN A 171 16.23 -20.79 -18.55
CA GLN A 171 15.61 -21.49 -19.67
C GLN A 171 14.49 -22.44 -19.24
N ARG A 172 14.65 -23.15 -18.12
CA ARG A 172 13.58 -23.99 -17.54
C ARG A 172 12.42 -23.17 -16.96
N LYS A 173 12.66 -21.94 -16.49
CA LYS A 173 11.63 -20.98 -16.02
C LYS A 173 10.76 -20.52 -17.19
N MET A 174 11.37 -20.17 -18.33
CA MET A 174 10.66 -19.81 -19.57
C MET A 174 9.84 -20.98 -20.16
N ALA A 175 10.38 -22.20 -20.13
CA ALA A 175 9.67 -23.39 -20.59
C ALA A 175 8.49 -23.77 -19.68
N SER A 176 8.63 -23.61 -18.35
CA SER A 176 7.55 -23.82 -17.38
C SER A 176 6.45 -22.75 -17.50
N LEU A 177 6.80 -21.50 -17.82
CA LEU A 177 5.86 -20.42 -18.12
C LEU A 177 5.04 -20.70 -19.39
N LYS A 178 5.68 -21.17 -20.48
CA LYS A 178 4.99 -21.59 -21.70
C LYS A 178 4.06 -22.80 -21.48
N ALA A 179 4.45 -23.76 -20.64
CA ALA A 179 3.64 -24.95 -20.32
C ALA A 179 2.48 -24.66 -19.35
N LYS A 180 2.58 -23.63 -18.49
CA LYS A 180 1.49 -23.17 -17.62
C LYS A 180 0.52 -22.21 -18.33
N ALA A 181 1.00 -21.39 -19.26
CA ALA A 181 0.14 -20.54 -20.09
C ALA A 181 -0.81 -21.35 -21.00
N SER A 182 -0.42 -22.57 -21.39
CA SER A 182 -1.19 -23.45 -22.25
C SER A 182 -2.17 -24.40 -21.50
N LYS A 183 -2.22 -24.36 -20.16
CA LYS A 183 -3.11 -25.22 -19.34
C LYS A 183 -4.21 -24.51 -18.55
N SER A 184 -4.34 -23.17 -18.61
CA SER A 184 -5.40 -22.45 -17.90
C SER A 184 -6.31 -21.65 -18.83
N SER A 185 -7.24 -22.32 -19.51
CA SER A 185 -8.38 -21.67 -20.18
C SER A 185 -9.48 -21.24 -19.20
N GLU A 186 -9.10 -20.79 -18.00
CA GLU A 186 -10.02 -20.19 -17.03
C GLU A 186 -9.56 -18.76 -16.72
N SER A 187 -10.34 -17.77 -17.16
CA SER A 187 -10.07 -16.35 -16.95
C SER A 187 -9.70 -16.05 -15.49
N ASN A 188 -8.50 -15.52 -15.29
CA ASN A 188 -8.06 -15.02 -13.99
C ASN A 188 -8.86 -13.76 -13.61
N LEU A 189 -9.23 -13.59 -12.33
CA LEU A 189 -9.90 -12.37 -11.89
C LEU A 189 -8.94 -11.19 -12.04
N TYR A 190 -7.72 -11.36 -11.54
CA TYR A 190 -6.57 -10.49 -11.78
C TYR A 190 -5.34 -11.34 -12.10
N PHE A 191 -4.23 -10.73 -12.53
CA PHE A 191 -3.03 -11.42 -13.00
C PHE A 191 -1.87 -11.19 -12.01
N PRO A 192 -1.62 -12.09 -11.04
CA PRO A 192 -0.42 -12.04 -10.21
C PRO A 192 0.82 -12.40 -11.03
N LEU A 193 1.90 -11.63 -10.86
CA LEU A 193 3.17 -11.76 -11.57
C LEU A 193 4.33 -11.59 -10.57
N THR A 194 5.32 -12.47 -10.64
CA THR A 194 6.55 -12.34 -9.84
C THR A 194 7.62 -11.63 -10.66
N SER A 195 7.95 -10.38 -10.29
CA SER A 195 9.06 -9.64 -10.88
C SER A 195 9.59 -8.59 -9.92
N CYS A 196 10.89 -8.33 -9.98
CA CYS A 196 11.51 -7.22 -9.27
C CYS A 196 11.46 -5.98 -10.17
N ILE A 197 10.93 -4.87 -9.65
CA ILE A 197 10.76 -3.62 -10.39
C ILE A 197 11.89 -2.64 -10.01
N THR A 198 12.71 -2.29 -11.00
CA THR A 198 13.76 -1.25 -10.94
C THR A 198 13.40 -0.09 -11.87
N ALA A 199 14.18 1.00 -11.86
CA ALA A 199 13.91 2.16 -12.71
C ALA A 199 14.01 1.84 -14.22
N GLU A 200 14.78 0.82 -14.58
CA GLU A 200 15.08 0.37 -15.95
C GLU A 200 14.14 -0.75 -16.41
N THR A 201 13.18 -1.17 -15.58
CA THR A 201 12.31 -2.29 -15.92
C THR A 201 11.38 -1.94 -17.09
N GLU A 202 11.43 -2.76 -18.13
CA GLU A 202 10.51 -2.72 -19.26
C GLU A 202 9.24 -3.50 -18.94
N LEU A 203 8.11 -2.80 -18.78
CA LEU A 203 6.83 -3.44 -18.42
C LEU A 203 6.30 -4.35 -19.53
N SER A 204 6.64 -4.08 -20.79
CA SER A 204 6.28 -4.92 -21.94
C SER A 204 6.87 -6.32 -21.88
N ASP A 205 8.02 -6.49 -21.22
CA ASP A 205 8.67 -7.80 -21.06
C ASP A 205 7.92 -8.70 -20.07
N ILE A 206 7.15 -8.07 -19.18
CA ILE A 206 6.38 -8.74 -18.12
C ILE A 206 4.91 -8.90 -18.54
N ILE A 207 4.36 -7.88 -19.22
CA ILE A 207 2.96 -7.79 -19.64
C ILE A 207 2.91 -7.69 -21.16
N THR A 208 2.60 -8.80 -21.82
CA THR A 208 2.64 -8.90 -23.29
C THR A 208 1.53 -8.13 -24.01
N ASP A 209 0.44 -7.85 -23.30
CA ASP A 209 -0.77 -7.17 -23.78
C ASP A 209 -0.96 -5.84 -23.05
N LEU A 210 0.15 -5.10 -22.92
CA LEU A 210 0.21 -3.79 -22.29
C LEU A 210 -0.45 -2.73 -23.18
N GLU A 211 -1.44 -2.06 -22.61
CA GLU A 211 -2.13 -0.92 -23.21
C GLU A 211 -1.97 0.30 -22.29
N ASP A 212 -2.64 1.41 -22.65
CA ASP A 212 -2.73 2.58 -21.78
C ASP A 212 -3.21 2.19 -20.39
N CYS A 213 -2.42 2.53 -19.37
CA CYS A 213 -2.62 2.02 -18.02
C CYS A 213 -2.35 3.06 -16.93
N MET A 214 -2.75 2.69 -15.72
CA MET A 214 -2.45 3.41 -14.48
C MET A 214 -1.63 2.49 -13.58
N MET A 215 -0.60 3.06 -12.96
CA MET A 215 0.15 2.42 -11.88
C MET A 215 -0.43 2.79 -10.53
N VAL A 216 -0.58 1.80 -9.65
CA VAL A 216 -0.97 1.98 -8.26
C VAL A 216 -0.01 1.19 -7.39
N GLY A 217 0.37 1.72 -6.24
CA GLY A 217 1.12 0.96 -5.23
C GLY A 217 0.85 1.53 -3.85
N LEU A 218 0.18 0.77 -3.00
CA LEU A 218 -0.25 1.26 -1.67
C LEU A 218 0.79 1.04 -0.56
N HIS A 219 1.82 0.25 -0.84
CA HIS A 219 2.95 0.00 0.05
C HIS A 219 4.23 -0.16 -0.76
N THR A 220 4.61 0.87 -1.51
CA THR A 220 5.88 0.84 -2.25
C THR A 220 7.03 1.07 -1.27
N CYS A 221 7.65 -0.02 -0.80
CA CYS A 221 8.73 -0.01 0.18
C CYS A 221 10.05 0.54 -0.40
N GLY A 222 10.71 1.44 0.34
CA GLY A 222 12.04 1.94 -0.03
C GLY A 222 12.07 2.51 -1.44
N ASP A 223 13.05 2.06 -2.24
CA ASP A 223 13.29 2.56 -3.60
C ASP A 223 12.17 2.22 -4.59
N LEU A 224 11.30 1.25 -4.28
CA LEU A 224 10.16 0.93 -5.14
C LEU A 224 9.26 2.15 -5.36
N ALA A 225 9.13 3.04 -4.37
CA ALA A 225 8.38 4.28 -4.51
C ALA A 225 9.01 5.21 -5.56
N ALA A 226 10.33 5.39 -5.51
CA ALA A 226 11.07 6.22 -6.47
C ALA A 226 11.06 5.61 -7.88
N ASN A 227 11.30 4.31 -7.98
CA ASN A 227 11.29 3.56 -9.24
C ASN A 227 9.91 3.59 -9.90
N THR A 228 8.84 3.48 -9.11
CA THR A 228 7.46 3.64 -9.62
C THR A 228 7.26 4.99 -10.30
N LEU A 229 7.75 6.09 -9.70
CA LEU A 229 7.64 7.42 -10.29
C LEU A 229 8.54 7.57 -11.54
N ARG A 230 9.73 6.97 -11.56
CA ARG A 230 10.61 6.97 -12.74
C ARG A 230 10.01 6.26 -13.93
N ILE A 231 9.49 5.05 -13.71
CA ILE A 231 8.78 4.27 -14.73
C ILE A 231 7.58 5.06 -15.22
N PHE A 232 6.77 5.61 -14.31
CA PHE A 232 5.65 6.47 -14.67
C PHE A 232 6.10 7.63 -15.57
N THR A 233 7.17 8.34 -15.24
CA THR A 233 7.64 9.47 -16.07
C THR A 233 8.18 9.02 -17.43
N ALA A 234 8.92 7.90 -17.47
CA ALA A 234 9.60 7.40 -18.66
C ALA A 234 8.67 6.73 -19.68
N LYS A 235 7.59 6.08 -19.22
CA LYS A 235 6.76 5.19 -20.06
C LYS A 235 5.47 5.87 -20.54
N PRO A 236 5.31 6.19 -21.83
CA PRO A 236 4.17 6.96 -22.34
C PRO A 236 2.80 6.27 -22.19
N GLU A 237 2.77 4.94 -22.16
CA GLU A 237 1.58 4.12 -21.93
C GLU A 237 0.99 4.31 -20.52
N ILE A 238 1.78 4.78 -19.55
CA ILE A 238 1.35 4.99 -18.17
C ILE A 238 0.81 6.40 -18.01
N LYS A 239 -0.52 6.54 -17.98
CA LYS A 239 -1.20 7.85 -17.97
C LYS A 239 -1.35 8.45 -16.58
N ALA A 240 -1.34 7.61 -15.55
CA ALA A 240 -1.55 8.02 -14.17
C ALA A 240 -0.75 7.15 -13.19
N VAL A 241 -0.39 7.74 -12.06
CA VAL A 241 0.24 7.04 -10.94
C VAL A 241 -0.41 7.42 -9.62
N CYS A 242 -0.57 6.45 -8.73
CA CYS A 242 -0.92 6.64 -7.32
C CYS A 242 0.04 5.79 -6.46
N SER A 243 1.03 6.42 -5.83
CA SER A 243 2.07 5.75 -5.06
C SER A 243 2.03 6.19 -3.60
N VAL A 244 1.90 5.23 -2.69
CA VAL A 244 2.02 5.40 -1.25
C VAL A 244 3.34 4.75 -0.82
N GLY A 245 4.33 5.60 -0.58
CA GLY A 245 5.63 5.18 -0.08
C GLY A 245 5.54 4.63 1.35
N CYS A 246 6.33 3.61 1.64
CA CYS A 246 6.51 3.13 3.01
C CYS A 246 7.95 2.64 3.24
N CYS A 247 8.25 2.21 4.47
CA CYS A 247 9.56 1.68 4.83
C CYS A 247 10.73 2.58 4.43
N TYR A 248 10.67 3.88 4.75
CA TYR A 248 11.70 4.86 4.37
C TYR A 248 13.10 4.47 4.83
N HIS A 249 13.24 3.69 5.91
CA HIS A 249 14.53 3.16 6.35
C HIS A 249 15.24 2.22 5.34
N LEU A 250 14.52 1.70 4.34
CA LEU A 250 15.07 0.91 3.23
C LEU A 250 15.34 1.75 1.98
N LEU A 251 15.08 3.06 2.03
CA LEU A 251 15.38 3.98 0.93
C LEU A 251 16.90 4.18 0.84
N SER A 252 17.45 4.05 -0.35
CA SER A 252 18.84 4.39 -0.65
C SER A 252 19.00 5.91 -0.79
N GLU A 253 20.17 6.42 -0.41
CA GLU A 253 20.47 7.86 -0.42
C GLU A 253 21.80 8.15 -1.09
N GLN A 254 21.78 9.04 -2.08
CA GLN A 254 22.96 9.39 -2.89
C GLN A 254 24.13 9.94 -2.05
N PHE A 255 23.83 10.73 -1.01
CA PHE A 255 24.85 11.47 -0.25
C PHE A 255 25.07 10.93 1.17
N GLU A 256 24.54 9.75 1.53
CA GLU A 256 24.70 9.18 2.87
C GLU A 256 26.09 8.55 3.09
N ASN A 257 26.63 7.84 2.09
CA ASN A 257 27.96 7.25 2.12
C ASN A 257 28.71 7.62 0.84
N GLN A 258 29.77 8.42 0.94
CA GLN A 258 30.64 8.78 -0.19
C GLN A 258 31.60 7.63 -0.59
N GLU A 259 31.25 6.38 -0.29
CA GLU A 259 31.96 5.23 -0.86
C GLU A 259 31.35 4.99 -2.24
N ASP A 260 32.18 4.98 -3.28
CA ASP A 260 31.81 4.89 -4.69
C ASP A 260 30.93 3.66 -4.99
N CYS A 261 29.63 3.78 -4.73
CA CYS A 261 28.64 2.78 -5.10
C CYS A 261 28.15 3.11 -6.52
N PRO A 262 28.26 2.19 -7.48
CA PRO A 262 27.79 2.38 -8.84
C PRO A 262 26.26 2.23 -8.96
N GLU A 263 25.49 2.65 -7.94
CA GLU A 263 24.04 2.74 -8.07
C GLU A 263 23.70 3.96 -8.93
N GLU A 264 23.23 3.71 -10.15
CA GLU A 264 22.85 4.77 -11.09
C GLU A 264 21.54 5.47 -10.69
N ALA A 265 20.68 4.83 -9.86
CA ALA A 265 19.32 5.29 -9.58
C ALA A 265 18.93 5.28 -8.08
N TRP A 266 19.56 6.14 -7.27
CA TRP A 266 19.27 6.34 -5.83
C TRP A 266 17.80 6.63 -5.50
N GLY A 267 17.28 6.10 -4.40
CA GLY A 267 15.91 6.34 -3.95
C GLY A 267 15.63 7.79 -3.51
N PHE A 268 16.67 8.51 -3.08
CA PHE A 268 16.59 9.88 -2.60
C PHE A 268 17.95 10.62 -2.72
N PRO A 269 17.98 11.92 -3.02
CA PRO A 269 16.85 12.74 -3.49
C PRO A 269 16.50 12.48 -4.95
N MET A 270 15.23 12.71 -5.33
CA MET A 270 14.75 12.60 -6.70
C MET A 270 14.80 13.96 -7.43
N CYS A 271 14.35 15.03 -6.80
CA CYS A 271 14.24 16.35 -7.43
C CYS A 271 15.61 17.02 -7.60
N GLN A 272 15.74 17.86 -8.63
CA GLN A 272 17.00 18.52 -8.95
C GLN A 272 17.44 19.47 -7.84
N TYR A 273 16.51 20.19 -7.21
CA TYR A 273 16.83 21.12 -6.13
C TYR A 273 17.57 20.47 -4.96
N LEU A 274 17.10 19.31 -4.46
CA LEU A 274 17.76 18.64 -3.34
C LEU A 274 19.06 17.94 -3.75
N LYS A 275 19.15 17.46 -5.00
CA LYS A 275 20.40 16.96 -5.59
C LYS A 275 21.48 18.04 -5.62
N ASP A 276 21.14 19.23 -6.11
CA ASP A 276 22.07 20.38 -6.18
C ASP A 276 22.55 20.83 -4.80
N LYS A 277 21.70 20.66 -3.77
CA LYS A 277 22.05 20.94 -2.38
C LYS A 277 22.85 19.82 -1.71
N GLY A 278 23.04 18.67 -2.36
CA GLY A 278 23.72 17.51 -1.77
C GLY A 278 23.02 16.97 -0.53
N TRP A 279 21.68 17.03 -0.49
CA TRP A 279 20.93 16.79 0.74
C TRP A 279 20.73 15.30 1.03
N CYS A 280 20.91 14.90 2.30
CA CYS A 280 20.63 13.54 2.80
C CYS A 280 19.88 13.58 4.16
N CYS A 281 19.00 12.60 4.41
CA CYS A 281 18.35 12.41 5.70
C CYS A 281 19.26 11.64 6.67
N GLY A 282 19.89 10.57 6.16
CA GLY A 282 20.57 9.56 6.96
C GLY A 282 19.62 8.54 7.61
N ARG A 283 20.13 7.33 7.88
CA ARG A 283 19.34 6.15 8.27
C ARG A 283 18.50 6.37 9.51
N ASN A 284 19.02 7.09 10.52
CA ASN A 284 18.29 7.34 11.77
C ASN A 284 17.07 8.25 11.57
N ALA A 285 17.16 9.23 10.67
CA ALA A 285 16.03 10.07 10.30
C ALA A 285 14.99 9.23 9.55
N ARG A 286 15.41 8.44 8.56
CA ARG A 286 14.52 7.55 7.79
C ARG A 286 13.82 6.49 8.65
N MET A 287 14.50 5.96 9.66
CA MET A 287 13.91 5.10 10.69
C MET A 287 12.86 5.85 11.52
N SER A 288 13.10 7.12 11.84
CA SER A 288 12.15 7.95 12.59
C SER A 288 10.92 8.28 11.76
N ALA A 289 11.05 8.53 10.45
CA ALA A 289 9.92 8.68 9.51
C ALA A 289 8.97 7.47 9.46
N CYS A 290 9.38 6.32 10.01
CA CYS A 290 8.52 5.14 10.14
C CYS A 290 7.72 5.11 11.45
N LEU A 291 7.88 6.10 12.34
CA LEU A 291 7.06 6.25 13.54
C LEU A 291 5.72 6.91 13.19
N ALA A 292 4.71 6.72 14.04
CA ALA A 292 3.35 7.18 13.79
C ALA A 292 2.89 8.06 14.94
N LEU A 293 2.98 9.39 14.76
CA LEU A 293 2.60 10.38 15.76
C LEU A 293 1.13 10.24 16.19
N GLU A 294 0.24 10.03 15.22
CA GLU A 294 -1.19 9.95 15.46
C GLU A 294 -1.57 8.73 16.30
N ARG A 295 -0.86 7.61 16.14
CA ARG A 295 -1.06 6.42 16.99
C ARG A 295 -0.67 6.72 18.44
N VAL A 296 0.45 7.40 18.65
CA VAL A 296 0.88 7.82 19.98
C VAL A 296 -0.12 8.81 20.60
N ALA A 297 -0.61 9.76 19.80
CA ALA A 297 -1.58 10.76 20.25
C ALA A 297 -2.91 10.14 20.71
N VAL A 298 -3.35 9.02 20.12
CA VAL A 298 -4.56 8.29 20.55
C VAL A 298 -4.31 7.26 21.66
N GLY A 299 -3.15 7.32 22.32
CA GLY A 299 -2.84 6.50 23.50
C GLY A 299 -2.09 5.20 23.21
N GLN A 300 -1.65 4.95 21.97
CA GLN A 300 -0.75 3.83 21.70
C GLN A 300 0.66 4.18 22.19
N MET A 301 0.98 3.76 23.41
CA MET A 301 2.28 4.04 24.03
C MET A 301 3.45 3.45 23.23
N LEU A 302 4.62 4.09 23.34
CA LEU A 302 5.84 3.53 22.79
C LEU A 302 6.28 2.30 23.59
N PRO A 303 6.97 1.33 22.96
CA PRO A 303 7.45 0.14 23.63
C PRO A 303 8.74 0.41 24.42
N THR A 304 8.68 1.35 25.37
CA THR A 304 9.82 1.94 26.10
C THR A 304 10.69 0.89 26.77
N GLU A 305 10.09 -0.10 27.44
CA GLU A 305 10.85 -1.16 28.13
C GLU A 305 11.66 -2.01 27.15
N SER A 306 11.10 -2.36 26.00
CA SER A 306 11.80 -3.14 24.97
C SER A 306 12.98 -2.38 24.35
N LEU A 307 12.83 -1.06 24.20
CA LEU A 307 13.87 -0.17 23.69
C LEU A 307 14.97 -0.01 24.75
N PHE A 308 14.59 0.10 26.02
CA PHE A 308 15.51 0.15 27.14
C PHE A 308 16.36 -1.13 27.22
N TYR A 309 15.72 -2.30 27.17
CA TYR A 309 16.43 -3.59 27.19
C TYR A 309 17.43 -3.69 26.04
N ARG A 310 17.06 -3.23 24.85
CA ARG A 310 17.94 -3.21 23.69
C ARG A 310 19.10 -2.24 23.84
N ALA A 311 18.87 -1.06 24.40
CA ALA A 311 19.92 -0.06 24.64
C ALA A 311 20.94 -0.56 25.66
N VAL A 312 20.48 -1.12 26.80
CA VAL A 312 21.39 -1.67 27.82
C VAL A 312 22.14 -2.88 27.28
N LEU A 313 21.48 -3.76 26.51
CA LEU A 313 22.15 -4.87 25.84
C LEU A 313 23.28 -4.38 24.92
N GLN A 314 23.07 -3.31 24.17
CA GLN A 314 24.09 -2.75 23.29
C GLN A 314 25.33 -2.29 24.09
N VAL A 315 25.13 -1.63 25.23
CA VAL A 315 26.22 -1.23 26.13
C VAL A 315 26.98 -2.44 26.66
N ILE A 316 26.26 -3.49 27.10
CA ILE A 316 26.88 -4.74 27.55
C ILE A 316 27.73 -5.38 26.44
N ILE A 317 27.20 -5.42 25.20
CA ILE A 317 27.91 -6.01 24.06
C ILE A 317 29.19 -5.23 23.76
N GLU A 318 29.12 -3.91 23.76
CA GLU A 318 30.27 -3.04 23.49
C GLU A 318 31.34 -3.17 24.58
N GLU A 319 30.96 -3.07 25.86
CA GLU A 319 31.91 -3.07 26.98
C GLU A 319 32.53 -4.45 27.26
N ILE A 320 31.76 -5.54 27.14
CA ILE A 320 32.20 -6.89 27.52
C ILE A 320 32.80 -7.66 26.34
N TYR A 321 32.25 -7.46 25.14
CA TYR A 321 32.65 -8.22 23.94
C TYR A 321 33.43 -7.38 22.93
N GLY A 322 33.50 -6.06 23.09
CA GLY A 322 34.20 -5.17 22.16
C GLY A 322 33.55 -5.09 20.77
N VAL A 323 32.28 -5.50 20.65
CA VAL A 323 31.57 -5.57 19.37
C VAL A 323 30.78 -4.29 19.17
N THR A 324 31.20 -3.46 18.22
CA THR A 324 30.53 -2.20 17.88
C THR A 324 29.65 -2.30 16.62
N LYS A 325 29.88 -3.31 15.78
CA LYS A 325 29.10 -3.59 14.57
C LYS A 325 28.82 -5.08 14.44
N SER A 326 27.60 -5.42 14.01
CA SER A 326 27.20 -6.80 13.73
C SER A 326 26.08 -6.82 12.71
N ASP A 327 26.13 -7.75 11.76
CA ASP A 327 25.05 -8.01 10.80
C ASP A 327 23.92 -8.87 11.41
N ARG A 328 24.12 -9.35 12.64
CA ARG A 328 23.17 -10.20 13.34
C ARG A 328 22.12 -9.36 14.06
N HIS A 329 20.88 -9.84 14.04
CA HIS A 329 19.74 -9.13 14.58
C HIS A 329 19.08 -9.92 15.71
N VAL A 330 18.88 -9.29 16.87
CA VAL A 330 18.13 -9.91 17.97
C VAL A 330 16.64 -10.08 17.63
N GLY A 331 16.07 -9.21 16.78
CA GLY A 331 14.67 -9.29 16.35
C GLY A 331 13.67 -9.12 17.50
N LYS A 332 12.54 -9.86 17.45
CA LYS A 332 11.46 -9.86 18.45
C LYS A 332 11.79 -10.72 19.69
N THR A 333 12.97 -10.55 20.29
CA THR A 333 13.36 -11.31 21.50
C THR A 333 12.58 -10.86 22.72
N PHE A 334 12.31 -9.56 22.86
CA PHE A 334 11.61 -9.00 24.03
C PHE A 334 10.29 -9.70 24.34
N SER A 335 9.42 -9.92 23.34
CA SER A 335 8.13 -10.59 23.52
C SER A 335 8.24 -12.06 23.93
N LYS A 336 9.43 -12.66 23.84
CA LYS A 336 9.71 -14.05 24.23
C LYS A 336 10.45 -14.12 25.55
N SER A 337 10.75 -13.00 26.19
CA SER A 337 11.57 -12.92 27.39
C SER A 337 10.71 -12.59 28.61
N SER A 338 10.98 -13.25 29.74
CA SER A 338 10.25 -13.02 31.00
C SER A 338 10.91 -11.96 31.88
N SER A 339 12.19 -11.67 31.69
CA SER A 339 12.96 -10.69 32.45
C SER A 339 14.10 -10.11 31.62
N PHE A 340 14.77 -9.05 32.14
CA PHE A 340 15.95 -8.49 31.50
C PHE A 340 17.10 -9.51 31.37
N ILE A 341 17.33 -10.32 32.41
CA ILE A 341 18.32 -11.39 32.37
C ILE A 341 18.00 -12.36 31.22
N ASP A 342 16.79 -12.89 31.19
CA ASP A 342 16.37 -13.83 30.14
C ASP A 342 16.44 -13.20 28.74
N TYR A 343 16.16 -11.90 28.61
CA TYR A 343 16.36 -11.13 27.38
C TYR A 343 17.82 -11.09 26.94
N VAL A 344 18.76 -10.79 27.84
CA VAL A 344 20.19 -10.75 27.55
C VAL A 344 20.68 -12.15 27.16
N ARG A 345 20.37 -13.19 27.95
CA ARG A 345 20.76 -14.58 27.66
C ARG A 345 20.28 -15.06 26.29
N LYS A 346 19.01 -14.81 25.96
CA LYS A 346 18.44 -15.15 24.64
C LYS A 346 19.07 -14.33 23.50
N SER A 347 19.42 -13.08 23.76
CA SER A 347 20.04 -12.21 22.77
C SER A 347 21.48 -12.62 22.49
N LEU A 348 22.29 -12.91 23.51
CA LEU A 348 23.66 -13.39 23.35
C LEU A 348 23.72 -14.70 22.55
N LYS A 349 22.83 -15.66 22.84
CA LYS A 349 22.71 -16.90 22.05
C LYS A 349 22.41 -16.65 20.57
N LYS A 350 21.52 -15.70 20.25
CA LYS A 350 21.24 -15.32 18.86
C LYS A 350 22.40 -14.62 18.17
N LEU A 351 23.16 -13.85 18.93
CA LEU A 351 24.33 -13.15 18.42
C LEU A 351 25.57 -14.05 18.37
N GLU A 352 25.47 -15.31 18.83
CA GLU A 352 26.58 -16.26 18.97
C GLU A 352 27.73 -15.70 19.83
N LEU A 353 27.36 -14.96 20.88
CA LEU A 353 28.29 -14.44 21.88
C LEU A 353 28.36 -15.39 23.08
N ASP A 354 29.55 -15.49 23.67
CA ASP A 354 29.81 -16.35 24.81
C ASP A 354 29.10 -15.86 26.08
N ASP A 355 28.01 -16.54 26.41
CA ASP A 355 27.13 -16.24 27.55
C ASP A 355 27.83 -16.48 28.91
N SER A 356 28.88 -17.32 28.96
CA SER A 356 29.56 -17.68 30.20
C SER A 356 30.39 -16.53 30.79
N LYS A 357 30.79 -15.56 29.96
CA LYS A 357 31.57 -14.38 30.36
C LYS A 357 30.80 -13.39 31.23
N LEU A 358 29.48 -13.51 31.29
CA LEU A 358 28.61 -12.52 31.89
C LEU A 358 27.73 -13.16 32.98
N PRO A 359 28.07 -13.04 34.27
CA PRO A 359 27.22 -13.53 35.36
C PRO A 359 25.88 -12.77 35.46
N ASP A 360 24.83 -13.42 35.97
CA ASP A 360 23.49 -12.80 36.12
C ASP A 360 23.51 -11.53 37.01
N SER A 361 24.35 -11.52 38.05
CA SER A 361 24.54 -10.35 38.91
C SER A 361 25.05 -9.14 38.10
N CYS A 362 26.05 -9.35 37.26
CA CYS A 362 26.62 -8.32 36.40
C CYS A 362 25.55 -7.76 35.44
N ILE A 363 24.72 -8.63 34.85
CA ILE A 363 23.60 -8.19 33.99
C ILE A 363 22.66 -7.24 34.75
N MET A 364 22.31 -7.59 36.00
CA MET A 364 21.44 -6.74 36.82
C MET A 364 22.11 -5.45 37.26
N ASP A 365 23.43 -5.43 37.48
CA ASP A 365 24.17 -4.21 37.77
C ASP A 365 24.04 -3.21 36.61
N TYR A 366 24.14 -3.68 35.35
CA TYR A 366 23.89 -2.84 34.16
C TYR A 366 22.45 -2.31 34.11
N TYR A 367 21.47 -3.18 34.43
CA TYR A 367 20.06 -2.77 34.46
C TYR A 367 19.84 -1.64 35.47
N GLU A 368 20.22 -1.83 36.73
CA GLU A 368 20.01 -0.85 37.80
C GLU A 368 20.84 0.42 37.57
N LYS A 369 22.06 0.30 37.03
CA LYS A 369 22.89 1.44 36.61
C LYS A 369 22.17 2.35 35.62
N TYR A 370 21.45 1.80 34.63
CA TYR A 370 20.83 2.59 33.56
C TYR A 370 19.34 2.85 33.74
N LYS A 371 18.66 2.17 34.67
CA LYS A 371 17.21 2.25 34.91
C LYS A 371 16.67 3.67 35.06
N HIS A 372 17.42 4.54 35.75
CA HIS A 372 17.03 5.95 35.95
C HIS A 372 16.98 6.76 34.64
N ARG A 373 17.72 6.33 33.60
CA ARG A 373 17.74 6.98 32.28
C ARG A 373 16.57 6.56 31.39
N MET A 374 15.68 5.70 31.86
CA MET A 374 14.50 5.29 31.09
C MET A 374 13.64 6.49 30.69
N ASN A 375 13.52 7.50 31.56
CA ASN A 375 12.81 8.75 31.25
C ASN A 375 13.50 9.56 30.14
N GLU A 376 14.84 9.57 30.09
CA GLU A 376 15.60 10.22 29.01
C GLU A 376 15.35 9.51 27.67
N LEU A 377 15.36 8.17 27.69
CA LEU A 377 15.09 7.36 26.51
C LEU A 377 13.66 7.58 26.00
N GLU A 378 12.68 7.68 26.90
CA GLU A 378 11.31 7.98 26.54
C GLU A 378 11.20 9.38 25.89
N ALA A 379 11.78 10.41 26.53
CA ALA A 379 11.80 11.77 25.99
C ALA A 379 12.45 11.82 24.60
N PHE A 380 13.58 11.11 24.42
CA PHE A 380 14.25 11.02 23.11
C PHE A 380 13.38 10.36 22.05
N ASN A 381 12.69 9.27 22.38
CA ASN A 381 11.82 8.61 21.41
C ASN A 381 10.56 9.44 21.12
N MET A 382 10.02 10.18 22.09
CA MET A 382 8.97 11.17 21.86
C MET A 382 9.41 12.25 20.88
N LEU A 383 10.62 12.79 21.04
CA LEU A 383 11.17 13.74 20.08
C LEU A 383 11.24 13.15 18.66
N LYS A 384 11.69 11.90 18.52
CA LYS A 384 11.71 11.21 17.22
C LYS A 384 10.32 11.04 16.61
N VAL A 385 9.31 10.73 17.43
CA VAL A 385 7.92 10.61 16.98
C VAL A 385 7.38 11.94 16.49
N VAL A 386 7.65 13.03 17.23
CA VAL A 386 7.21 14.39 16.86
C VAL A 386 7.86 14.87 15.57
N LEU A 387 9.13 14.55 15.34
CA LEU A 387 9.87 14.92 14.12
C LEU A 387 9.59 13.99 12.93
N ALA A 388 9.01 12.81 13.15
CA ALA A 388 8.76 11.82 12.11
C ALA A 388 7.96 12.37 10.90
N PRO A 389 6.86 13.12 11.09
CA PRO A 389 6.09 13.68 9.98
C PRO A 389 6.90 14.68 9.15
N CYS A 390 7.80 15.45 9.77
CA CYS A 390 8.66 16.40 9.05
C CYS A 390 9.60 15.68 8.08
N ILE A 391 10.17 14.56 8.52
CA ILE A 391 11.08 13.74 7.70
C ILE A 391 10.29 13.04 6.58
N GLU A 392 9.14 12.45 6.90
CA GLU A 392 8.27 11.85 5.88
C GLU A 392 7.83 12.87 4.82
N VAL A 393 7.36 14.04 5.24
CA VAL A 393 6.92 15.12 4.35
C VAL A 393 8.07 15.60 3.46
N LEU A 394 9.30 15.68 3.97
CA LEU A 394 10.45 16.06 3.15
C LEU A 394 10.69 15.08 2.00
N ILE A 395 10.62 13.77 2.27
CA ILE A 395 10.77 12.73 1.24
C ILE A 395 9.56 12.76 0.27
N LEU A 396 8.35 13.06 0.76
CA LEU A 396 7.17 13.22 -0.09
C LEU A 396 7.23 14.46 -1.00
N LEU A 397 7.73 15.57 -0.48
CA LEU A 397 7.92 16.82 -1.22
C LEU A 397 9.01 16.68 -2.27
N ASP A 398 10.11 15.97 -1.98
CA ASP A 398 11.13 15.61 -2.98
C ASP A 398 10.51 14.93 -4.20
N ARG A 399 9.66 13.91 -3.97
CA ARG A 399 8.95 13.19 -5.03
C ARG A 399 7.97 14.08 -5.80
N LEU A 400 7.24 14.95 -5.09
CA LEU A 400 6.33 15.90 -5.73
C LEU A 400 7.07 16.92 -6.59
N CYS A 401 8.19 17.45 -6.11
CA CYS A 401 9.07 18.35 -6.85
C CYS A 401 9.61 17.65 -8.10
N TYR A 402 10.12 16.42 -7.99
CA TYR A 402 10.57 15.63 -9.13
C TYR A 402 9.49 15.52 -10.22
N LEU A 403 8.22 15.30 -9.84
CA LEU A 403 7.12 15.24 -10.79
C LEU A 403 6.77 16.61 -11.40
N LYS A 404 6.93 17.70 -10.65
CA LYS A 404 6.71 19.07 -11.14
C LYS A 404 7.81 19.56 -12.09
N GLU A 405 9.00 18.97 -12.01
CA GLU A 405 10.10 19.21 -12.94
C GLU A 405 9.87 18.58 -14.32
N GLN A 406 8.85 17.72 -14.48
CA GLN A 406 8.58 17.02 -15.74
C GLN A 406 7.59 17.79 -16.63
N ASP A 407 7.97 18.03 -17.89
CA ASP A 407 7.15 18.76 -18.85
C ASP A 407 5.85 18.04 -19.25
N ASN A 408 5.81 16.71 -19.14
CA ASN A 408 4.68 15.88 -19.59
C ASN A 408 3.60 15.64 -18.53
N ILE A 409 3.72 16.25 -17.35
CA ILE A 409 2.77 16.11 -16.25
C ILE A 409 1.73 17.23 -16.31
N ALA A 410 0.44 16.86 -16.34
CA ALA A 410 -0.67 17.81 -16.32
C ALA A 410 -1.03 18.21 -14.88
N TRP A 411 -0.97 17.25 -13.96
CA TRP A 411 -1.31 17.47 -12.56
C TRP A 411 -0.51 16.52 -11.67
N SER A 412 -0.05 17.02 -10.53
CA SER A 412 0.58 16.24 -9.47
C SER A 412 0.25 16.82 -8.09
N GLY A 413 0.08 15.95 -7.10
CA GLY A 413 -0.27 16.35 -5.74
C GLY A 413 0.00 15.28 -4.68
N LEU A 414 0.05 15.73 -3.43
CA LEU A 414 0.04 14.88 -2.25
C LEU A 414 -1.39 14.79 -1.72
N VAL A 415 -1.90 13.56 -1.58
CA VAL A 415 -3.28 13.32 -1.13
C VAL A 415 -3.26 12.40 0.09
N LYS A 416 -3.88 12.83 1.19
CA LYS A 416 -4.09 11.97 2.36
C LYS A 416 -5.22 10.98 2.06
N LEU A 417 -4.88 9.76 1.68
CA LEU A 417 -5.84 8.71 1.32
C LEU A 417 -6.39 7.96 2.54
N PHE A 418 -5.58 7.81 3.58
CA PHE A 418 -5.92 6.94 4.71
C PHE A 418 -6.06 7.68 6.03
N ASP A 419 -6.83 7.07 6.93
CA ASP A 419 -6.79 7.44 8.34
C ASP A 419 -5.39 7.12 8.91
N PRO A 420 -4.69 8.12 9.50
CA PRO A 420 -3.31 7.96 9.95
C PRO A 420 -3.16 7.06 11.18
N VAL A 421 -4.23 6.80 11.92
CA VAL A 421 -4.22 5.83 13.03
C VAL A 421 -4.26 4.42 12.46
N LYS A 422 -5.14 4.15 11.48
CA LYS A 422 -5.24 2.85 10.80
C LYS A 422 -4.02 2.56 9.94
N SER A 423 -3.68 3.46 9.03
CA SER A 423 -2.51 3.38 8.15
C SER A 423 -1.68 4.67 8.26
N PRO A 424 -0.65 4.70 9.12
CA PRO A 424 0.17 5.90 9.33
C PRO A 424 0.80 6.46 8.07
N ARG A 425 1.14 5.60 7.11
CA ARG A 425 1.64 5.99 5.79
C ARG A 425 0.41 6.30 4.95
N CYS A 426 -0.15 7.48 5.22
CA CYS A 426 -1.47 7.87 4.75
C CYS A 426 -1.45 8.77 3.51
N TYR A 427 -0.28 9.29 3.11
CA TYR A 427 -0.15 10.17 1.96
C TYR A 427 0.23 9.39 0.71
N ALA A 428 -0.48 9.68 -0.38
CA ALA A 428 -0.14 9.25 -1.72
C ALA A 428 0.44 10.40 -2.53
N VAL A 429 1.47 10.09 -3.31
CA VAL A 429 1.90 10.90 -4.45
C VAL A 429 1.05 10.48 -5.64
N ILE A 430 0.25 11.40 -6.16
CA ILE A 430 -0.62 11.15 -7.33
C ILE A 430 -0.21 12.09 -8.44
N ALA A 431 -0.13 11.57 -9.68
CA ALA A 431 0.11 12.38 -10.86
C ALA A 431 -0.60 11.84 -12.11
N LEU A 432 -0.91 12.76 -13.02
CA LEU A 432 -1.56 12.53 -14.30
C LEU A 432 -0.71 13.16 -15.40
N LYS A 433 -0.50 12.43 -16.49
CA LYS A 433 0.15 12.97 -17.69
C LYS A 433 -0.80 13.85 -18.50
N LYS A 434 -0.23 14.76 -19.28
CA LYS A 434 -0.95 15.47 -20.33
C LYS A 434 -1.50 14.46 -21.33
N GLN A 435 -2.77 14.60 -21.70
CA GLN A 435 -3.30 13.81 -22.81
C GLN A 435 -2.68 14.33 -24.11
N PRO A 436 -2.26 13.43 -25.02
CA PRO A 436 -1.89 13.86 -26.37
C PRO A 436 -3.12 14.52 -27.00
N CYS A 437 -2.94 15.74 -27.52
CA CYS A 437 -3.97 16.48 -28.24
C CYS A 437 -4.38 15.77 -29.53
#